data_AF-A0A7L4R982-F1
#
_entry.id   AF-A0A7L4R982-F1
#
_cell.length_a   1.000
_cell.length_b   1.000
_cell.length_c   1.000
_cell.angle_alpha   90.00
_cell.angle_beta   90.00
_cell.angle_gamma   90.00
#
_symmetry.space_group_name_H-M   'P 1'
#
loop_
_entity.id
_entity.type
_entity.pdbx_description
1 polymer ?
#
loop_
_entity_poly.entity_id
_entity_poly.type
_entity_poly.pdbx_seq_one_letter_code
_entity_poly.pdbx_strand_id
1 'polypeptide(L)'
;MNPPISISDSFVNAEWDALAHTLRTAKSGVHGNDAASKRLRAEMGLVRMLMCDEIKGWNGNNTIELSFFMASFKTIQKLQKEIDENGVKSSEFLTFLKLLFYKFEKQKIKVKKPLATLAEFRKMKRVVENGHNTL
;
A
#
# COMPACT_ATOMS: atom_id res chain seq x y z
N MET A 1 -33.54 9.46 -6.28
CA MET A 1 -32.58 9.25 -5.18
C MET A 1 -31.38 8.51 -5.74
N ASN A 2 -30.16 9.04 -5.60
CA ASN A 2 -28.97 8.28 -6.00
C ASN A 2 -28.75 7.15 -4.99
N PRO A 3 -28.37 5.94 -5.44
CA PRO A 3 -28.06 4.85 -4.53
C PRO A 3 -26.93 5.26 -3.58
N PRO A 4 -26.94 4.79 -2.33
CA PRO A 4 -25.86 5.07 -1.39
C PRO A 4 -24.54 4.55 -1.98
N ILE A 5 -23.60 5.47 -2.17
CA ILE A 5 -22.25 5.15 -2.64
C ILE A 5 -21.58 4.30 -1.55
N SER A 6 -21.02 3.15 -1.92
CA SER A 6 -20.31 2.30 -0.96
C SER A 6 -19.09 3.04 -0.39
N ILE A 7 -18.67 2.72 0.84
CA ILE A 7 -17.47 3.32 1.45
C ILE A 7 -16.26 3.14 0.54
N SER A 8 -16.14 1.97 -0.10
CA SER A 8 -15.08 1.65 -1.06
C SER A 8 -15.11 2.59 -2.28
N ASP A 9 -16.28 2.85 -2.86
CA ASP A 9 -16.42 3.73 -4.03
C ASP A 9 -16.17 5.19 -3.67
N SER A 10 -16.57 5.63 -2.48
CA SER A 10 -16.25 6.95 -1.95
C SER A 10 -14.74 7.12 -1.77
N PHE A 11 -14.06 6.09 -1.24
CA PHE A 11 -12.62 6.08 -1.01
C PHE A 11 -11.80 6.09 -2.31
N VAL A 12 -12.26 5.39 -3.35
CA VAL A 12 -11.62 5.38 -4.68
C VAL A 12 -11.55 6.78 -5.28
N ASN A 13 -12.53 7.64 -5.00
CA ASN A 13 -12.61 9.00 -5.52
C ASN A 13 -12.01 10.07 -4.58
N ALA A 14 -11.60 9.70 -3.36
CA ALA A 14 -11.03 10.64 -2.40
C ALA A 14 -9.68 11.21 -2.90
N GLU A 15 -9.47 12.50 -2.68
CA GLU A 15 -8.21 13.19 -3.00
C GLU A 15 -7.04 12.65 -2.16
N TRP A 16 -5.84 12.61 -2.75
CA TRP A 16 -4.65 12.07 -2.10
C TRP A 16 -4.26 12.84 -0.82
N ASP A 17 -4.43 14.16 -0.81
CA ASP A 17 -4.20 15.00 0.38
C ASP A 17 -5.14 14.63 1.54
N ALA A 18 -6.42 14.41 1.24
CA ALA A 18 -7.40 13.98 2.23
C ALA A 18 -7.07 12.58 2.78
N LEU A 19 -6.58 11.69 1.92
CA LEU A 19 -6.11 10.36 2.32
C LEU A 19 -4.85 10.43 3.19
N ALA A 20 -3.88 11.28 2.85
CA ALA A 20 -2.67 11.49 3.65
C ALA A 20 -3.01 12.06 5.04
N HIS A 21 -3.95 13.00 5.11
CA HIS A 21 -4.45 13.52 6.38
C HIS A 21 -5.12 12.42 7.22
N THR A 22 -6.01 11.64 6.61
CA THR A 22 -6.73 10.56 7.30
C THR A 22 -5.79 9.46 7.79
N LEU A 23 -4.78 9.10 6.99
CA LEU A 23 -3.75 8.13 7.38
C LEU A 23 -2.96 8.59 8.62
N ARG A 24 -2.67 9.88 8.72
CA ARG A 24 -1.97 10.48 9.87
C ARG A 24 -2.78 10.34 11.16
N THR A 25 -4.11 10.46 11.08
CA THR A 25 -5.01 10.49 12.23
C THR A 25 -5.64 9.13 12.58
N ALA A 26 -5.62 8.15 11.66
CA ALA A 26 -6.25 6.85 11.84
C ALA A 26 -5.70 6.12 13.07
N LYS A 27 -6.60 5.68 13.97
CA LYS A 27 -6.19 5.03 15.22
C LYS A 27 -5.61 3.65 14.93
N SER A 28 -4.50 3.31 15.59
CA SER A 28 -3.89 1.98 15.44
C SER A 28 -4.75 0.87 16.03
N GLY A 29 -5.54 1.17 17.07
CA GLY A 29 -6.31 0.18 17.83
C GLY A 29 -5.48 -0.66 18.80
N VAL A 30 -4.16 -0.47 18.81
CA VAL A 30 -3.24 -1.19 19.70
C VAL A 30 -3.20 -0.48 21.06
N HIS A 31 -3.69 -1.17 22.07
CA HIS A 31 -3.74 -0.72 23.46
C HIS A 31 -2.90 -1.67 24.31
N GLY A 32 -2.11 -1.14 25.24
CA GLY A 32 -1.22 -1.95 26.08
C GLY A 32 0.14 -1.31 26.27
N ASN A 33 0.74 -1.55 27.45
CA ASN A 33 2.04 -1.01 27.83
C ASN A 33 3.14 -2.08 27.92
N ASP A 34 2.80 -3.33 27.58
CA ASP A 34 3.73 -4.43 27.43
C ASP A 34 4.66 -4.23 26.21
N ALA A 35 5.73 -5.02 26.16
CA ALA A 35 6.76 -4.89 25.13
C ALA A 35 6.22 -5.21 23.73
N ALA A 36 5.31 -6.17 23.59
CA ALA A 36 4.75 -6.56 22.30
C ALA A 36 3.86 -5.43 21.73
N SER A 37 2.96 -4.88 22.55
CA SER A 37 2.11 -3.74 22.19
C SER A 37 2.92 -2.48 21.84
N LYS A 38 4.02 -2.22 22.57
CA LYS A 38 4.93 -1.10 22.25
C LYS A 38 5.62 -1.29 20.90
N ARG A 39 6.14 -2.50 20.64
CA ARG A 39 6.78 -2.86 19.37
C ARG A 39 5.80 -2.73 18.20
N LEU A 40 4.60 -3.29 18.34
CA LEU A 40 3.57 -3.22 17.31
C LEU A 40 3.17 -1.77 17.01
N ARG A 41 3.02 -0.92 18.04
CA ARG A 41 2.79 0.53 17.84
C ARG A 41 3.92 1.22 17.08
N ALA A 42 5.17 0.88 17.37
CA ALA A 42 6.33 1.43 16.67
C ALA A 42 6.35 0.99 15.20
N GLU A 43 6.13 -0.30 14.93
CA GLU A 43 6.05 -0.83 13.56
C GLU A 43 4.92 -0.16 12.75
N MET A 44 3.72 -0.02 13.34
CA MET A 44 2.62 0.71 12.69
C MET A 44 2.94 2.19 12.48
N GLY A 45 3.66 2.81 13.41
CA GLY A 45 4.13 4.19 13.28
C GLY A 45 5.07 4.38 12.09
N LEU A 46 6.02 3.47 11.90
CA LEU A 46 6.92 3.46 10.74
C LEU A 46 6.16 3.29 9.42
N VAL A 47 5.22 2.34 9.37
CA VAL A 47 4.38 2.13 8.19
C VAL A 47 3.56 3.37 7.88
N ARG A 48 2.97 4.02 8.90
CA ARG A 48 2.22 5.26 8.73
C ARG A 48 3.09 6.36 8.13
N MET A 49 4.31 6.54 8.64
CA MET A 49 5.25 7.55 8.17
C MET A 49 5.61 7.33 6.70
N LEU A 50 6.07 6.12 6.35
CA LEU A 50 6.47 5.78 4.98
C LEU A 50 5.32 5.92 3.98
N MET A 51 4.13 5.45 4.35
CA MET A 51 2.94 5.57 3.49
C MET A 51 2.46 7.01 3.36
N CYS A 52 2.53 7.83 4.42
CA CYS A 52 2.20 9.26 4.33
C CYS A 52 3.14 10.00 3.38
N ASP A 53 4.45 9.74 3.46
CA ASP A 53 5.43 10.41 2.62
C ASP A 53 5.27 10.01 1.16
N GLU A 54 5.00 8.72 0.90
CA GLU A 54 4.70 8.25 -0.45
C GLU A 54 3.42 8.90 -1.02
N ILE A 55 2.30 8.90 -0.26
CA ILE A 55 1.03 9.46 -0.73
C ILE A 55 1.14 10.97 -1.00
N LYS A 56 1.85 11.73 -0.16
CA LYS A 56 2.09 13.17 -0.39
C LYS A 56 2.91 13.42 -1.66
N GLY A 57 3.78 12.49 -2.04
CA GLY A 57 4.54 12.57 -3.28
C GLY A 57 3.66 12.39 -4.53
N TRP A 58 2.42 11.92 -4.38
CA TRP A 58 1.52 11.63 -5.49
C TRP A 58 0.67 12.84 -5.88
N ASN A 59 1.34 13.85 -6.43
CA ASN A 59 0.69 14.95 -7.16
C ASN A 59 0.24 14.50 -8.56
N GLY A 60 -0.75 13.60 -8.64
CA GLY A 60 -1.45 13.28 -9.89
C GLY A 60 -0.72 12.38 -10.90
N ASN A 61 0.54 12.00 -10.65
CA ASN A 61 1.30 11.13 -11.56
C ASN A 61 0.89 9.64 -11.53
N ASN A 62 0.03 9.23 -10.58
CA ASN A 62 -0.53 7.87 -10.44
C ASN A 62 0.49 6.75 -10.71
N THR A 63 1.71 6.90 -10.17
CA THR A 63 2.77 5.89 -10.30
C THR A 63 3.35 5.56 -8.93
N ILE A 64 3.50 4.27 -8.66
CA ILE A 64 4.11 3.72 -7.44
C ILE A 64 5.27 2.81 -7.84
N GLU A 65 6.34 2.76 -7.04
CA GLU A 65 7.37 1.75 -7.27
C GLU A 65 6.87 0.33 -6.92
N LEU A 66 7.20 -0.66 -7.75
CA LEU A 66 6.80 -2.06 -7.51
C LEU A 66 7.32 -2.60 -6.18
N SER A 67 8.58 -2.30 -5.87
CA SER A 67 9.25 -2.65 -4.62
C SER A 67 8.47 -2.13 -3.42
N PHE A 68 8.09 -0.86 -3.46
CA PHE A 68 7.29 -0.22 -2.42
C PHE A 68 5.90 -0.84 -2.31
N PHE A 69 5.20 -1.07 -3.42
CA PHE A 69 3.89 -1.72 -3.44
C PHE A 69 3.93 -3.11 -2.82
N MET A 70 4.89 -3.96 -3.24
CA MET A 70 5.03 -5.31 -2.72
C MET A 70 5.44 -5.34 -1.25
N ALA A 71 6.38 -4.48 -0.83
CA ALA A 71 6.80 -4.36 0.56
C ALA A 71 5.64 -3.91 1.45
N SER A 72 4.88 -2.91 1.02
CA SER A 72 3.71 -2.41 1.74
C SER A 72 2.62 -3.48 1.86
N PHE A 73 2.35 -4.24 0.80
CA PHE A 73 1.37 -5.34 0.84
C PHE A 73 1.77 -6.43 1.85
N LYS A 74 3.01 -6.92 1.79
CA LYS A 74 3.54 -7.91 2.73
C LYS A 74 3.49 -7.40 4.18
N THR A 75 3.78 -6.11 4.36
CA THR A 75 3.78 -5.48 5.69
C THR A 75 2.36 -5.40 6.26
N ILE A 76 1.35 -5.09 5.44
CA ILE A 76 -0.06 -5.12 5.85
C ILE A 76 -0.48 -6.52 6.27
N GLN A 77 -0.08 -7.56 5.52
CA GLN A 77 -0.36 -8.95 5.87
C GLN A 77 0.29 -9.35 7.20
N LYS A 78 1.55 -8.94 7.42
CA LYS A 78 2.25 -9.16 8.70
C LYS A 78 1.53 -8.45 9.85
N LEU A 79 1.18 -7.17 9.69
CA LEU A 79 0.46 -6.38 10.69
C LEU A 79 -0.91 -6.97 11.01
N GLN A 80 -1.64 -7.49 10.01
CA GLN A 80 -2.90 -8.18 10.24
C GLN A 80 -2.70 -9.39 11.16
N LYS A 81 -1.71 -10.23 10.86
CA LYS A 81 -1.40 -11.40 11.70
C LYS A 81 -1.04 -11.00 13.14
N GLU A 82 -0.19 -9.99 13.31
CA GLU A 82 0.19 -9.50 14.64
C GLU A 82 -1.00 -8.89 15.39
N ILE A 83 -1.89 -8.15 14.72
CA ILE A 83 -3.12 -7.61 15.30
C ILE A 83 -4.05 -8.74 15.78
N ASP A 84 -4.20 -9.79 14.98
CA ASP A 84 -5.03 -10.95 15.31
C ASP A 84 -4.44 -11.72 16.51
N GLU A 85 -3.13 -11.93 16.53
CA GLU A 85 -2.41 -12.59 17.65
C GLU A 85 -2.49 -11.79 18.96
N ASN A 86 -2.53 -10.46 18.87
CA ASN A 86 -2.67 -9.57 20.03
C ASN A 86 -4.14 -9.28 20.41
N GLY A 87 -5.12 -9.90 19.73
CA GLY A 87 -6.54 -9.75 20.06
C GLY A 87 -7.11 -8.35 19.82
N VAL A 88 -6.51 -7.58 18.93
CA VAL A 88 -6.95 -6.21 18.61
C VAL A 88 -8.22 -6.27 17.76
N LYS A 89 -9.37 -6.00 18.39
CA LYS A 89 -10.71 -6.15 17.77
C LYS A 89 -11.05 -5.11 16.70
N SER A 90 -10.37 -3.97 16.69
CA SER A 90 -10.67 -2.86 15.77
C SER A 90 -9.41 -2.04 15.50
N SER A 91 -8.91 -2.11 14.26
CA SER A 91 -7.82 -1.25 13.77
C SER A 91 -8.31 -0.42 12.59
N GLU A 92 -8.63 0.85 12.85
CA GLU A 92 -8.96 1.84 11.80
C GLU A 92 -7.80 1.96 10.82
N PHE A 93 -6.56 1.97 11.34
CA PHE A 93 -5.35 2.05 10.54
C PHE A 93 -5.21 0.90 9.54
N LEU A 94 -5.40 -0.35 9.97
CA LEU A 94 -5.29 -1.50 9.08
C LEU A 94 -6.40 -1.50 8.02
N THR A 95 -7.62 -1.15 8.42
CA THR A 95 -8.75 -0.99 7.51
C THR A 95 -8.45 0.06 6.45
N PHE A 96 -7.90 1.20 6.87
CA PHE A 96 -7.50 2.27 5.97
C PHE A 96 -6.41 1.83 4.98
N LEU A 97 -5.39 1.09 5.43
CA LEU A 97 -4.34 0.57 4.56
C LEU A 97 -4.89 -0.40 3.50
N LYS A 98 -5.86 -1.25 3.86
CA LYS A 98 -6.54 -2.15 2.90
C LYS A 98 -7.34 -1.35 1.86
N LEU A 99 -8.07 -0.33 2.28
CA LEU A 99 -8.82 0.56 1.37
C LEU A 99 -7.90 1.36 0.44
N LEU A 100 -6.72 1.75 0.93
CA LEU A 100 -5.68 2.39 0.12
C LEU A 100 -5.20 1.47 -1.00
N PHE A 101 -4.93 0.20 -0.69
CA PHE A 101 -4.56 -0.80 -1.69
C PHE A 101 -5.69 -1.05 -2.71
N TYR A 102 -6.94 -1.09 -2.25
CA TYR A 102 -8.09 -1.17 -3.14
C TYR A 102 -8.17 0.02 -4.11
N LYS A 103 -7.88 1.25 -3.63
CA LYS A 103 -7.77 2.43 -4.51
C LYS A 103 -6.64 2.26 -5.53
N PHE A 104 -5.50 1.68 -5.14
CA PHE A 104 -4.38 1.44 -6.07
C PHE A 104 -4.79 0.53 -7.24
N GLU A 105 -5.51 -0.55 -6.92
CA GLU A 105 -6.04 -1.49 -7.93
C GLU A 105 -7.04 -0.81 -8.86
N LYS A 106 -7.98 -0.02 -8.30
CA LYS A 106 -9.05 0.62 -9.08
C LYS A 106 -8.59 1.78 -9.95
N GLN A 107 -7.68 2.62 -9.46
CA GLN A 107 -7.13 3.74 -10.23
C GLN A 107 -6.07 3.29 -11.26
N LYS A 108 -5.81 1.98 -11.38
CA LYS A 108 -4.80 1.41 -12.28
C LYS A 108 -3.46 2.13 -12.14
N ILE A 109 -3.02 2.37 -10.90
CA ILE A 109 -1.75 3.04 -10.61
C ILE A 109 -0.64 2.32 -11.39
N LYS A 110 0.09 3.07 -12.21
CA LYS A 110 1.14 2.52 -13.05
C LYS A 110 2.32 2.16 -12.16
N VAL A 111 2.51 0.86 -11.96
CA VAL A 111 3.62 0.36 -11.18
C VAL A 111 4.93 0.55 -11.96
N LYS A 112 5.79 1.45 -11.49
CA LYS A 112 7.14 1.65 -12.01
C LYS A 112 8.00 0.48 -11.56
N LYS A 113 8.50 -0.29 -12.52
CA LYS A 113 9.54 -1.28 -12.26
C LYS A 113 10.86 -0.53 -12.06
N PRO A 114 11.64 -0.81 -11.01
CA PRO A 114 12.97 -0.24 -10.86
C PRO A 114 13.79 -0.46 -12.14
N LEU A 115 14.60 0.54 -12.54
CA LEU A 115 15.39 0.50 -13.77
C LEU A 115 16.24 -0.78 -13.90
N ALA A 116 16.69 -1.35 -12.79
CA ALA A 116 17.43 -2.61 -12.73
C ALA A 116 16.66 -3.79 -13.37
N THR A 117 15.36 -3.93 -13.09
CA THR A 117 14.52 -4.98 -13.67
C THR A 117 14.10 -4.65 -15.11
N LEU A 118 14.09 -3.38 -15.50
CA LEU A 118 13.73 -2.95 -16.85
C LEU A 118 14.86 -3.24 -17.86
N ALA A 119 16.13 -3.13 -17.43
CA ALA A 119 17.29 -3.55 -18.22
C ALA A 119 17.34 -5.08 -18.38
N GLU A 120 17.11 -5.84 -17.30
CA GLU A 120 17.00 -7.30 -17.38
C GLU A 120 15.80 -7.76 -18.21
N PHE A 121 14.63 -7.12 -18.04
CA PHE A 121 13.44 -7.43 -18.84
C PHE A 121 13.63 -7.06 -20.31
N ARG A 122 14.34 -5.96 -20.65
CA ARG A 122 14.73 -5.63 -22.03
C ARG A 122 15.74 -6.63 -22.60
N LYS A 123 16.70 -7.10 -21.80
CA LYS A 123 17.62 -8.18 -22.19
C LYS A 123 16.85 -9.47 -22.48
N MET A 124 15.96 -9.90 -21.59
CA MET A 124 15.16 -11.12 -21.77
C MET A 124 14.14 -10.98 -22.90
N LYS A 125 13.52 -9.80 -23.08
CA LYS A 125 12.63 -9.52 -24.21
C LYS A 125 13.37 -9.60 -25.54
N ARG A 126 14.60 -9.09 -25.64
CA ARG A 126 15.48 -9.30 -26.83
C ARG A 126 15.78 -10.78 -27.08
N VAL A 127 15.99 -11.57 -26.03
CA VAL A 127 16.24 -13.02 -26.16
C VAL A 127 14.99 -13.77 -26.63
N VAL A 128 13.80 -13.37 -26.16
CA VAL A 128 12.52 -13.97 -26.59
C VAL A 128 12.12 -13.52 -27.99
N GLU A 129 12.32 -12.25 -28.34
CA GLU A 129 12.01 -11.70 -29.67
C GLU A 129 13.01 -12.17 -30.75
N ASN A 130 14.27 -12.41 -30.38
CA ASN A 130 15.29 -12.96 -31.29
C ASN A 130 15.43 -14.49 -31.20
N GLY A 131 14.67 -15.15 -30.30
CA GLY A 131 14.72 -16.60 -30.06
C GLY A 131 14.10 -17.47 -31.15
N HIS A 132 13.68 -16.88 -32.27
CA HIS A 132 13.27 -17.59 -33.49
C HIS A 132 14.18 -17.29 -34.71
N ASN A 133 15.41 -16.82 -34.48
CA ASN A 133 16.41 -16.75 -35.54
C ASN A 133 17.78 -17.19 -35.01
N THR A 134 17.95 -18.49 -34.81
CA THR A 134 19.18 -19.25 -35.15
C THR A 134 18.89 -20.73 -34.93
N LEU A 135 18.59 -21.40 -36.04
CA LEU A 135 19.20 -22.69 -36.37
C LEU A 135 20.73 -22.55 -36.36
#